data_AF-A0A9E4RN73-F1
#
_entry.id   AF-A0A9E4RN73-F1
#
_cell.length_a   1.000
_cell.length_b   1.000
_cell.length_c   1.000
_cell.angle_alpha   90.00
_cell.angle_beta   90.00
_cell.angle_gamma   90.00
#
_symmetry.space_group_name_H-M   'P 1'
#
loop_
_entity.id
_entity.type
_entity.pdbx_description
1 polymer ?
#
loop_
_entity_poly.entity_id
_entity_poly.type
_entity_poly.pdbx_seq_one_letter_code
_entity_poly.pdbx_strand_id
1 'polypeptide(L)' 'GHDGSNGFFLIDAHDLDDEEEGEATVRLWANRRQMKGFADEALKACAAGRPICPLCGRPIDPDGHECPRVNGHVKITSLD' A
#
# COMPACT_ATOMS: atom_id res chain seq x y z
N GLY A 1 3.01 16.71 8.62
CA GLY A 1 2.96 18.19 8.76
C GLY A 1 3.78 18.87 7.68
N HIS A 2 3.65 20.19 7.49
CA HIS A 2 4.51 20.98 6.59
C HIS A 2 4.99 22.24 7.30
N ASP A 3 6.31 22.42 7.35
CA ASP A 3 6.93 23.64 7.83
C ASP A 3 7.08 24.62 6.66
N GLY A 4 6.19 25.60 6.61
CA GLY A 4 6.19 26.64 5.57
C GLY A 4 7.40 27.56 5.58
N SER A 5 8.17 27.61 6.68
CA SER A 5 9.35 28.48 6.78
C SER A 5 10.58 27.87 6.10
N ASN A 6 10.75 26.55 6.22
CA ASN A 6 11.92 25.84 5.67
C ASN A 6 11.58 24.94 4.47
N GLY A 7 10.29 24.84 4.10
CA GLY A 7 9.82 24.07 2.95
C GLY A 7 9.99 22.55 3.12
N PHE A 8 10.16 22.09 4.37
CA PHE A 8 10.23 20.68 4.71
C PHE A 8 8.87 20.13 5.12
N PHE A 9 8.68 18.85 4.86
CA PHE A 9 7.51 18.07 5.23
C PHE A 9 7.91 17.10 6.33
N LEU A 10 7.07 17.02 7.35
CA LEU A 10 7.17 16.05 8.43
C LEU A 10 6.28 14.84 8.12
N ILE A 11 6.85 13.65 8.08
CA ILE A 11 6.13 12.38 8.00
C ILE A 11 6.31 11.67 9.33
N ASP A 12 5.18 11.34 9.97
CA ASP A 12 5.13 10.49 11.15
C ASP A 12 4.49 9.15 10.76
N ALA A 13 5.11 8.07 11.17
CA ALA A 13 4.58 6.71 11.07
C ALA A 13 4.50 6.13 12.48
N HIS A 14 3.33 5.59 12.79
CA HIS A 14 3.00 4.99 14.08
C HIS A 14 2.84 3.48 13.90
N ASP A 15 3.21 2.72 14.92
CA ASP A 15 2.81 1.32 15.03
C ASP A 15 1.28 1.26 15.16
N LEU A 16 0.67 0.25 14.55
CA LEU A 16 -0.78 0.05 14.63
C LEU A 16 -1.21 -0.43 16.02
N ASP A 17 -0.29 -1.01 16.77
CA ASP A 17 -0.52 -1.52 18.13
C ASP A 17 -0.27 -0.45 19.21
N ASP A 18 0.25 0.73 18.85
CA ASP A 18 0.43 1.85 19.77
C ASP A 18 -0.90 2.59 20.01
N GLU A 19 -1.12 3.07 21.24
CA GLU A 19 -2.24 3.98 21.54
C GLU A 19 -2.07 5.27 20.71
N GLU A 20 -3.12 5.72 19.99
CA GLU A 20 -3.08 6.84 19.01
C GLU A 20 -2.48 8.16 19.54
N GLU A 21 -2.29 8.32 20.86
CA GLU A 21 -1.69 9.48 21.51
C GLU A 21 -0.17 9.35 21.77
N GLY A 22 0.48 8.25 21.36
CA GLY A 22 1.90 7.98 21.54
C GLY A 22 2.85 8.73 20.58
N GLU A 23 4.15 8.74 20.91
CA GLU A 23 5.18 9.28 20.02
C GLU A 23 5.25 8.48 18.70
N ALA A 24 5.56 9.15 17.60
CA ALA A 24 5.73 8.49 16.31
C ALA A 24 6.90 7.49 16.38
N THR A 25 6.64 6.23 16.03
CA THR A 25 7.65 5.17 15.91
C THR A 25 8.77 5.57 14.96
N VAL A 26 8.41 6.25 13.87
CA VAL A 26 9.36 6.83 12.91
C VAL A 26 8.92 8.25 12.55
N ARG A 27 9.86 9.20 12.65
CA ARG A 27 9.67 10.60 12.26
C ARG A 27 10.72 11.04 11.25
N LEU A 28 10.27 11.58 10.11
CA LEU A 28 11.13 11.98 8.99
C LEU A 28 10.87 13.44 8.61
N TRP A 29 11.93 14.17 8.26
CA TRP A 29 11.82 15.44 7.52
C TRP A 29 12.27 15.24 6.08
N ALA A 30 11.44 15.66 5.13
CA ALA A 30 11.69 15.52 3.70
C ALA A 30 11.50 16.85 2.97
N ASN A 31 12.42 17.18 2.05
CA ASN A 31 12.23 18.35 1.20
C ASN A 31 11.21 18.08 0.09
N ARG A 32 10.78 19.14 -0.59
CA ARG A 32 9.78 19.06 -1.67
C ARG A 32 10.11 18.05 -2.77
N ARG A 33 11.38 17.92 -3.17
CA ARG A 33 11.81 16.97 -4.21
C ARG A 33 11.64 15.53 -3.73
N GLN A 34 12.04 15.24 -2.49
CA GLN A 34 11.85 13.92 -1.88
C GLN A 34 10.38 13.58 -1.73
N MET A 35 9.55 14.52 -1.28
CA MET A 35 8.11 14.31 -1.15
C MET A 35 7.42 14.02 -2.48
N LYS A 36 7.85 14.67 -3.57
CA LYS A 36 7.33 14.36 -4.89
C LYS A 36 7.66 12.92 -5.30
N GLY A 37 8.91 12.49 -5.12
CA GLY A 37 9.31 11.11 -5.38
C GLY A 37 8.56 10.10 -4.53
N PHE A 38 8.39 10.38 -3.23
CA PHE A 38 7.60 9.56 -2.32
C PHE A 38 6.14 9.42 -2.79
N ALA A 39 5.49 10.52 -3.19
CA ALA A 39 4.12 10.48 -3.69
C ALA A 39 3.99 9.67 -4.98
N ASP A 40 4.93 9.85 -5.92
CA ASP A 40 4.93 9.12 -7.19
C ASP A 40 5.11 7.60 -6.95
N GLU A 41 5.98 7.18 -6.02
CA GLU A 41 6.15 5.77 -5.64
C GLU A 41 4.97 5.19 -4.83
N ALA A 42 4.42 5.97 -3.90
CA ALA A 42 3.24 5.55 -3.12
C ALA A 42 2.05 5.25 -4.04
N LEU A 43 1.82 6.09 -5.06
CA LEU A 43 0.77 5.87 -6.04
C LEU A 43 1.00 4.59 -6.86
N LYS A 44 2.25 4.29 -7.26
CA LYS A 44 2.58 3.03 -7.94
C LYS A 44 2.31 1.83 -7.03
N ALA A 45 2.71 1.91 -5.76
CA ALA A 45 2.48 0.84 -4.79
C ALA A 45 0.98 0.59 -4.57
N CYS A 46 0.16 1.63 -4.42
CA CYS A 46 -1.29 1.50 -4.31
C CYS A 46 -1.92 0.91 -5.58
N ALA A 47 -1.42 1.29 -6.77
CA ALA A 47 -1.91 0.76 -8.04
C ALA A 47 -1.48 -0.69 -8.32
N ALA A 48 -0.40 -1.17 -7.68
CA ALA A 48 0.12 -2.53 -7.82
C ALA A 48 -0.72 -3.60 -7.08
N GLY A 49 -1.99 -3.31 -6.78
CA GLY A 49 -2.91 -4.25 -6.16
C GLY A 49 -2.98 -5.57 -6.93
N ARG A 50 -3.23 -6.66 -6.20
CA ARG A 50 -3.40 -8.00 -6.79
C ARG A 50 -4.57 -8.00 -7.78
N PRO A 51 -4.46 -8.69 -8.94
CA PRO A 51 -5.57 -8.88 -9.87
C PRO A 51 -6.80 -9.44 -9.15
N ILE A 52 -8.00 -9.05 -9.56
CA ILE A 52 -9.25 -9.55 -8.96
C ILE A 52 -9.76 -10.75 -9.75
N CYS A 53 -10.12 -11.83 -9.05
CA CYS A 53 -10.75 -12.99 -9.64
C CYS A 53 -12.12 -12.63 -10.23
N PRO A 54 -12.36 -12.85 -11.53
CA PRO A 54 -13.61 -12.48 -12.20
C PRO A 54 -14.83 -13.27 -11.69
N LEU A 55 -14.60 -14.43 -11.07
CA LEU A 55 -15.66 -15.34 -10.63
C LEU A 55 -16.15 -15.02 -9.20
N CYS A 56 -15.22 -14.65 -8.31
CA CYS A 56 -15.51 -14.50 -6.88
C CYS A 56 -15.20 -13.12 -6.30
N GLY A 57 -14.54 -12.23 -7.06
CA GLY A 57 -14.19 -10.88 -6.63
C GLY A 57 -13.05 -10.78 -5.62
N ARG A 58 -12.37 -11.90 -5.30
CA ARG A 58 -11.23 -11.91 -4.37
C ARG A 58 -9.90 -11.66 -5.09
N PRO A 59 -8.90 -11.10 -4.41
CA PRO A 59 -7.55 -10.97 -4.96
C PRO A 59 -6.94 -12.31 -5.38
N ILE A 60 -6.18 -12.28 -6.46
CA ILE A 60 -5.35 -13.38 -6.97
C ILE A 60 -3.94 -13.22 -6.43
N ASP A 61 -3.46 -14.21 -5.71
CA ASP A 61 -2.08 -14.27 -5.23
C ASP A 61 -1.09 -14.58 -6.36
N PRO A 62 0.19 -14.20 -6.22
CA PRO A 62 1.23 -14.55 -7.18
C PRO A 62 1.33 -16.06 -7.47
N ASP A 63 1.07 -16.90 -6.46
CA ASP A 63 1.07 -18.38 -6.57
C ASP A 63 -0.26 -18.95 -7.13
N GLY A 64 -1.16 -18.08 -7.58
CA GLY A 64 -2.49 -18.39 -8.07
C GLY A 64 -3.59 -18.39 -7.01
N HIS A 65 -4.83 -18.39 -7.48
CA HIS A 65 -6.02 -18.27 -6.66
C HIS A 65 -6.87 -19.54 -6.68
N GLU A 66 -7.16 -20.08 -5.50
CA GLU A 66 -8.09 -21.20 -5.31
C GLU A 66 -9.52 -20.65 -5.21
N CYS A 67 -10.22 -20.62 -6.34
CA CYS A 67 -11.54 -20.00 -6.40
C CYS A 67 -12.64 -20.92 -5.82
N PRO A 68 -13.40 -20.47 -4.80
CA PRO A 68 -14.50 -21.26 -4.25
C PRO A 68 -15.61 -21.54 -5.26
N ARG A 69 -15.75 -20.69 -6.31
CA ARG A 69 -16.77 -20.88 -7.36
C ARG A 69 -16.47 -22.05 -8.31
N VAL A 70 -15.24 -22.57 -8.30
CA VAL A 70 -14.83 -23.78 -9.05
C VAL A 70 -14.35 -24.89 -8.10
N ASN A 71 -14.75 -24.83 -6.83
CA ASN A 71 -14.34 -25.76 -5.76
C ASN A 71 -12.82 -25.92 -5.62
N GLY A 72 -12.03 -24.92 -5.99
CA GLY A 72 -10.57 -24.96 -5.89
C GLY A 72 -9.86 -25.98 -6.82
N HIS A 73 -10.57 -26.65 -7.74
CA HIS A 73 -9.96 -27.65 -8.64
C HIS A 73 -9.01 -27.05 -9.69
N VAL A 74 -9.07 -25.74 -9.92
CA VAL A 74 -8.24 -25.02 -10.89
C VAL A 74 -7.69 -23.77 -10.21
N LYS A 75 -6.36 -23.57 -10.28
CA LYS A 75 -5.71 -22.34 -9.85
C LYS A 75 -5.84 -21.27 -10.93
N ILE A 76 -6.41 -20.13 -10.57
CA ILE A 76 -6.52 -18.97 -11.45
C ILE A 76 -5.29 -18.10 -11.21
N THR A 77 -4.38 -17.99 -12.19
CA THR A 77 -3.11 -17.26 -12.04
C THR A 77 -3.08 -15.91 -12.77
N SER A 78 -3.94 -15.73 -13.77
CA SER A 78 -4.21 -14.51 -14.53
C SER A 78 -5.34 -14.85 -15.52
N LEU A 79 -6.16 -13.88 -15.94
CA LEU A 79 -6.96 -14.04 -17.15
C LEU A 79 -6.18 -13.39 -18.29
N ASP A 80 -5.48 -14.23 -19.04
CA ASP A 80 -5.06 -13.92 -20.40
C ASP A 80 -6.14 -14.48 -21.36
#